data_AF-A0A4Q2ZUK3-F1
#
_entry.id   AF-A0A4Q2ZUK3-F1
#
_cell.length_a   1.000
_cell.length_b   1.000
_cell.length_c   1.000
_cell.angle_alpha   90.00
_cell.angle_beta   90.00
_cell.angle_gamma   90.00
#
_symmetry.space_group_name_H-M   'P 1'
#
loop_
_entity.id
_entity.type
_entity.pdbx_description
1 polymer ?
#
loop_
_entity_poly.entity_id
_entity_poly.type
_entity_poly.pdbx_seq_one_letter_code
_entity_poly.pdbx_strand_id
1 'polypeptide(L)'
;MKSRIFIILYALICLCVVFSNANRWKDKILVFDVSGYHLYLPATIIYNDLGRLTFYTHINGRYFPGGWLNWNWYEIFDQPTGQRLNKYAIGVSVMECPFFLIAHGYNLITKQDLPDGYSLPYQYGAIFSNIFWVAVGLYYLRRALKIYYDDTIVLLTLIAIALATNLYHYTANSHGMSHPYSFALIAAAVYYTDAWYRNQRRNDILMLGLAVGLIVIVRPVNAVFAMVPVLWRVSSLEDLRLRIKLFVAHYKTILLSLFIFLAIVFIQLGYWKYVTGHWIYNSYNREPFVWSEPRILHGLFGFRKGWFVYSPIAFIAVLGFINLWRQDKKLTPVLVTYLAITIYVTFSWWCWWYGGGFGCRPLVDSLAVVALPFAAFAKDVMSNRKKIFHIGLVALVVILSGLSMFQSYQTERNIIHSENMTRKYYWKVFGQWEFSGKYGNYLLDKQYLKEEHERRKRQK
;
A
#
# COMPACT_ATOMS: atom_id res chain seq x y z
N MET A 1 -22.57 -3.04 14.02
CA MET A 1 -21.78 -2.92 15.27
C MET A 1 -20.54 -3.81 15.21
N LYS A 2 -20.69 -5.08 14.81
CA LYS A 2 -19.63 -6.09 14.77
C LYS A 2 -18.41 -5.64 13.95
N SER A 3 -18.66 -5.09 12.76
CA SER A 3 -17.59 -4.59 11.89
C SER A 3 -16.84 -3.37 12.44
N ARG A 4 -17.42 -2.58 13.35
CA ARG A 4 -16.68 -1.50 14.04
C ARG A 4 -15.76 -2.08 15.12
N ILE A 5 -16.28 -3.01 15.92
CA ILE A 5 -15.51 -3.71 16.96
C ILE A 5 -14.32 -4.43 16.33
N PHE A 6 -14.51 -5.08 15.17
CA PHE A 6 -13.42 -5.74 14.45
C PHE A 6 -12.25 -4.80 14.11
N ILE A 7 -12.51 -3.56 13.67
CA ILE A 7 -11.43 -2.62 13.32
C ILE A 7 -10.57 -2.29 14.54
N ILE A 8 -11.21 -2.11 15.70
CA ILE A 8 -10.51 -1.87 16.97
C ILE A 8 -9.71 -3.10 17.36
N LEU A 9 -10.32 -4.29 17.31
CA LEU A 9 -9.64 -5.55 17.61
C LEU A 9 -8.46 -5.80 16.67
N TYR A 10 -8.59 -5.49 15.38
CA TYR A 10 -7.51 -5.60 14.42
C TYR A 10 -6.32 -4.72 14.80
N ALA A 11 -6.57 -3.44 15.10
CA ALA A 11 -5.51 -2.53 15.55
C ALA A 11 -4.85 -3.03 16.85
N LEU A 12 -5.64 -3.53 17.82
CA LEU A 12 -5.12 -4.12 19.05
C LEU A 12 -4.28 -5.38 18.79
N ILE A 13 -4.71 -6.26 17.88
CA ILE A 13 -3.93 -7.45 17.48
C ILE A 13 -2.59 -7.01 16.88
N CYS A 14 -2.58 -6.04 15.98
CA CYS A 14 -1.34 -5.51 15.40
C CYS A 14 -0.43 -4.89 16.47
N LEU A 15 -0.98 -4.12 17.41
CA LEU A 15 -0.22 -3.58 18.54
C LEU A 15 0.35 -4.70 19.43
N CYS A 16 -0.43 -5.73 19.74
CA CYS A 16 0.07 -6.88 20.49
C CYS A 16 1.25 -7.54 19.76
N VAL A 17 1.16 -7.76 18.45
CA VAL A 17 2.27 -8.31 17.66
C VAL A 17 3.50 -7.40 17.73
N VAL A 18 3.32 -6.09 17.62
CA VAL A 18 4.41 -5.11 17.75
C VAL A 18 5.07 -5.23 19.12
N PHE A 19 4.31 -5.16 20.22
CA PHE A 19 4.88 -5.20 21.57
C PHE A 19 5.49 -6.56 21.92
N SER A 20 4.91 -7.67 21.46
CA SER A 20 5.51 -9.01 21.61
C SER A 20 6.84 -9.14 20.88
N ASN A 21 7.11 -8.29 19.90
CA ASN A 21 8.37 -8.25 19.15
C ASN A 21 9.20 -7.00 19.46
N ALA A 22 8.97 -6.30 20.58
CA ALA A 22 9.62 -5.02 20.91
C ALA A 22 11.15 -5.03 20.74
N ASN A 23 11.82 -6.09 21.21
CA ASN A 23 13.27 -6.23 21.12
C ASN A 23 13.80 -6.33 19.67
N ARG A 24 12.95 -6.75 18.73
CA ARG A 24 13.29 -6.87 17.31
C ARG A 24 13.30 -5.50 16.62
N TRP A 25 12.52 -4.55 17.10
CA TRP A 25 12.26 -3.28 16.41
C TRP A 25 13.37 -2.24 16.57
N LYS A 26 14.27 -2.40 17.54
CA LYS A 26 15.39 -1.48 17.76
C LYS A 26 16.24 -1.37 16.49
N ASP A 27 16.21 -0.20 15.87
CA ASP A 27 17.01 0.21 14.70
C ASP A 27 16.76 -0.61 13.43
N LYS A 28 15.53 -1.12 13.27
CA LYS A 28 15.17 -1.99 12.14
C LYS A 28 13.91 -1.60 11.39
N ILE A 29 13.24 -0.50 11.79
CA ILE A 29 12.00 -0.05 11.12
C ILE A 29 12.29 0.97 10.03
N LEU A 30 13.05 2.01 10.36
CA LEU A 30 13.41 3.09 9.44
C LEU A 30 14.61 2.69 8.57
N VAL A 31 14.45 1.59 7.83
CA VAL A 31 15.47 1.02 6.93
C VAL A 31 14.89 0.77 5.53
N PHE A 32 15.75 0.65 4.52
CA PHE A 32 15.39 0.48 3.11
C PHE A 32 14.36 1.52 2.64
N ASP A 33 13.34 1.11 1.89
CA ASP A 33 12.27 1.99 1.38
C ASP A 33 11.66 2.88 2.47
N VAL A 34 11.45 2.33 3.68
CA VAL A 34 10.85 3.05 4.81
C VAL A 34 11.70 4.23 5.24
N SER A 35 13.03 4.05 5.27
CA SER A 35 13.95 5.14 5.60
C SER A 35 13.87 6.30 4.61
N GLY A 36 13.74 5.99 3.32
CA GLY A 36 13.62 6.98 2.26
C GLY A 36 12.27 7.69 2.29
N TYR A 37 11.18 6.98 2.57
CA TYR A 37 9.88 7.58 2.81
C TYR A 37 9.89 8.54 4.00
N HIS A 38 10.64 8.21 5.06
CA HIS A 38 10.69 8.95 6.31
C HIS A 38 11.61 10.19 6.28
N LEU A 39 12.70 10.13 5.51
CA LEU A 39 13.81 11.10 5.51
C LEU A 39 13.38 12.58 5.40
N TYR A 40 12.27 12.86 4.72
CA TYR A 40 11.77 14.23 4.57
C TYR A 40 11.43 14.90 5.91
N LEU A 41 10.97 14.14 6.90
CA LEU A 41 10.58 14.64 8.21
C LEU A 41 11.77 15.20 9.01
N PRO A 42 12.82 14.43 9.33
CA PRO A 42 13.99 14.97 10.01
C PRO A 42 14.68 16.06 9.19
N ALA A 43 14.79 15.89 7.87
CA ALA A 43 15.43 16.88 7.01
C ALA A 43 14.75 18.24 7.08
N THR A 44 13.41 18.27 7.15
CA THR A 44 12.64 19.52 7.20
C THR A 44 12.48 20.07 8.61
N ILE A 45 12.16 19.22 9.59
CA ILE A 45 11.73 19.65 10.93
C ILE A 45 12.90 19.84 11.89
N ILE A 46 13.92 18.98 11.81
CA ILE A 46 15.02 18.94 12.78
C ILE A 46 16.24 19.66 12.22
N TYR A 47 16.68 19.25 11.03
CA TYR A 47 17.95 19.71 10.48
C TYR A 47 17.85 20.94 9.58
N ASN A 48 16.64 21.30 9.13
CA ASN A 48 16.41 22.39 8.16
C ASN A 48 17.30 22.28 6.90
N ASP A 49 17.57 21.05 6.47
CA ASP A 49 18.45 20.73 5.34
C ASP A 49 17.82 19.65 4.46
N LEU A 50 16.75 20.03 3.75
CA LEU A 50 16.05 19.17 2.80
C LEU A 50 16.84 18.90 1.51
N GLY A 51 17.84 19.74 1.23
CA GLY A 51 18.54 19.77 -0.04
C GLY A 51 19.86 19.00 -0.02
N ARG A 52 20.80 19.38 0.85
CA ARG A 52 22.15 18.80 0.87
C ARG A 52 22.21 17.55 1.74
N LEU A 53 21.31 17.42 2.71
CA LEU A 53 21.22 16.29 3.63
C LEU A 53 22.55 16.04 4.37
N THR A 54 23.26 17.09 4.80
CA THR A 54 24.61 16.99 5.41
C THR A 54 24.59 16.17 6.71
N PHE A 55 23.46 16.11 7.39
CA PHE A 55 23.26 15.30 8.59
C PHE A 55 23.20 13.79 8.31
N TYR A 56 22.94 13.38 7.06
CA TYR A 56 22.65 11.99 6.72
C TYR A 56 23.85 11.05 6.98
N THR A 57 25.09 11.54 6.89
CA THR A 57 26.28 10.74 7.21
C THR A 57 26.30 10.29 8.67
N HIS A 58 25.87 11.18 9.59
CA HIS A 58 25.70 10.86 11.01
C HIS A 58 24.60 9.82 11.23
N ILE A 59 23.43 10.05 10.61
CA ILE A 59 22.32 9.10 10.67
C ILE A 59 22.73 7.74 10.12
N ASN A 60 23.46 7.72 8.99
CA ASN A 60 23.88 6.48 8.36
C ASN A 60 24.83 5.67 9.24
N GLY A 61 25.80 6.33 9.88
CA GLY A 61 26.75 5.66 10.78
C GLY A 61 26.12 5.11 12.06
N ARG A 62 24.96 5.64 12.48
CA ARG A 62 24.29 5.24 13.73
C ARG A 62 23.14 4.25 13.51
N TYR A 63 22.29 4.50 12.51
CA TYR A 63 21.02 3.81 12.31
C TYR A 63 20.98 2.90 11.09
N PHE A 64 22.00 2.97 10.22
CA PHE A 64 22.09 2.13 9.02
C PHE A 64 20.78 2.09 8.20
N PRO A 65 20.26 3.24 7.72
CA PRO A 65 19.02 3.32 6.96
C PRO A 65 19.06 2.47 5.67
N GLY A 66 20.25 2.19 5.12
CA GLY A 66 20.41 1.22 4.04
C GLY A 66 20.30 -0.27 4.46
N GLY A 67 19.96 -0.54 5.73
CA GLY A 67 19.94 -1.87 6.33
C GLY A 67 21.29 -2.59 6.18
N TRP A 68 21.23 -3.89 5.90
CA TRP A 68 22.44 -4.72 5.71
C TRP A 68 23.27 -4.35 4.48
N LEU A 69 22.76 -3.54 3.55
CA LEU A 69 23.54 -3.10 2.40
C LEU A 69 24.63 -2.10 2.82
N ASN A 70 24.46 -1.42 3.97
CA ASN A 70 25.38 -0.44 4.53
C ASN A 70 25.85 0.60 3.49
N TRP A 71 24.92 1.07 2.65
CA TRP A 71 25.20 2.10 1.65
C TRP A 71 25.16 3.48 2.29
N ASN A 72 26.27 4.21 2.21
CA ASN A 72 26.43 5.56 2.79
C ASN A 72 25.33 6.56 2.35
N TRP A 73 24.77 6.38 1.16
CA TRP A 73 23.71 7.19 0.57
C TRP A 73 22.66 6.30 -0.08
N TYR A 74 22.01 5.45 0.72
CA TYR A 74 20.99 4.53 0.22
C TYR A 74 19.86 5.27 -0.52
N GLU A 75 19.78 5.06 -1.84
CA GLU A 75 18.75 5.64 -2.73
C GLU A 75 18.66 7.18 -2.69
N ILE A 76 19.79 7.82 -2.38
CA ILE A 76 19.99 9.27 -2.42
C ILE A 76 21.03 9.58 -3.49
N PHE A 77 20.71 10.50 -4.40
CA PHE A 77 21.52 10.77 -5.59
C PHE A 77 21.88 12.25 -5.72
N ASP A 78 23.16 12.56 -5.89
CA ASP A 78 23.60 13.93 -6.17
C ASP A 78 22.97 14.46 -7.48
N GLN A 79 22.61 15.74 -7.48
CA GLN A 79 22.01 16.44 -8.61
C GLN A 79 22.92 17.58 -9.11
N PRO A 80 22.83 17.97 -10.38
CA PRO A 80 23.60 19.10 -10.94
C PRO A 80 23.41 20.43 -10.21
N THR A 81 22.30 20.59 -9.48
CA THR A 81 22.00 21.75 -8.62
C THR A 81 22.87 21.84 -7.37
N GLY A 82 23.68 20.82 -7.08
CA GLY A 82 24.43 20.67 -5.81
C GLY A 82 23.59 20.15 -4.65
N GLN A 83 22.32 19.79 -4.90
CA GLN A 83 21.42 19.15 -3.93
C GLN A 83 21.41 17.62 -4.12
N ARG A 84 20.77 16.92 -3.19
CA ARG A 84 20.62 15.46 -3.21
C ARG A 84 19.15 15.04 -3.33
N LEU A 85 18.88 14.22 -4.33
CA LEU A 85 17.56 13.66 -4.60
C LEU A 85 17.34 12.39 -3.79
N ASN A 86 16.31 12.41 -2.96
CA ASN A 86 15.70 11.21 -2.41
C ASN A 86 14.83 10.56 -3.49
N LYS A 87 15.06 9.27 -3.77
CA LYS A 87 14.31 8.50 -4.77
C LYS A 87 12.80 8.45 -4.50
N TYR A 88 12.41 8.32 -3.24
CA TYR A 88 11.04 8.01 -2.85
C TYR A 88 10.18 9.25 -2.79
N ALA A 89 8.87 9.13 -3.02
CA ALA A 89 7.95 10.26 -2.96
C ALA A 89 7.66 10.71 -1.51
N ILE A 90 7.33 12.00 -1.32
CA ILE A 90 7.18 12.66 -0.01
C ILE A 90 5.90 12.27 0.74
N GLY A 91 4.90 11.68 0.08
CA GLY A 91 3.56 11.53 0.65
C GLY A 91 3.51 10.70 1.92
N VAL A 92 4.32 9.64 2.06
CA VAL A 92 4.35 8.85 3.30
C VAL A 92 4.81 9.70 4.50
N SER A 93 5.83 10.53 4.33
CA SER A 93 6.26 11.49 5.36
C SER A 93 5.14 12.45 5.76
N VAL A 94 4.34 12.94 4.80
CA VAL A 94 3.17 13.80 5.11
C VAL A 94 2.17 13.06 5.99
N MET A 95 1.92 11.78 5.70
CA MET A 95 1.02 10.90 6.48
C MET A 95 1.58 10.58 7.87
N GLU A 96 2.91 10.44 8.00
CA GLU A 96 3.61 10.15 9.25
C GLU A 96 3.81 11.36 10.16
N CYS A 97 3.74 12.57 9.61
CA CYS A 97 4.05 13.83 10.29
C CYS A 97 3.41 13.99 11.68
N PRO A 98 2.09 13.72 11.89
CA PRO A 98 1.49 13.87 13.22
C PRO A 98 2.14 12.98 14.28
N PHE A 99 2.49 11.74 13.92
CA PHE A 99 3.12 10.78 14.83
C PHE A 99 4.61 11.07 15.02
N PHE A 100 5.28 11.57 13.99
CA PHE A 100 6.65 12.07 14.10
C PHE A 100 6.75 13.24 15.07
N LEU A 101 5.82 14.21 15.01
CA LEU A 101 5.81 15.35 15.93
C LEU A 101 5.55 14.93 17.39
N ILE A 102 4.67 13.93 17.60
CA ILE A 102 4.46 13.34 18.93
C ILE A 102 5.75 12.68 19.43
N ALA A 103 6.43 11.89 18.59
CA ALA A 103 7.71 11.27 18.94
C ALA A 103 8.82 12.30 19.21
N HIS A 104 8.86 13.37 18.42
CA HIS A 104 9.80 14.48 18.61
C HIS A 104 9.56 15.19 19.94
N GLY A 105 8.31 15.54 20.25
CA GLY A 105 7.95 16.15 21.53
C GLY A 105 8.26 15.25 22.72
N TYR A 106 7.98 13.94 22.61
CA TYR A 106 8.36 12.96 23.63
C TYR A 106 9.87 12.96 23.90
N ASN A 107 10.70 12.98 22.84
CA ASN A 107 12.16 13.02 22.98
C ASN A 107 12.66 14.31 23.63
N LEU A 108 12.10 15.46 23.26
CA LEU A 108 12.48 16.75 23.85
C LEU A 108 12.14 16.83 25.34
N ILE A 109 11.01 16.24 25.76
CA ILE A 109 10.55 16.26 27.16
C ILE A 109 11.34 15.27 28.00
N THR A 110 11.46 14.02 27.55
CA THR A 110 12.04 12.93 28.36
C THR A 110 13.56 12.93 28.33
N LYS A 111 14.18 13.42 27.24
CA LYS A 111 15.63 13.43 27.00
C LYS A 111 16.28 12.04 27.14
N GLN A 112 15.49 10.97 26.98
CA GLN A 112 15.97 9.59 27.09
C GLN A 112 16.72 9.14 25.83
N ASP A 113 16.30 9.64 24.66
CA ASP A 113 16.86 9.31 23.36
C ASP A 113 17.23 10.59 22.58
N LEU A 114 18.04 10.45 21.54
CA LEU A 114 18.43 11.57 20.69
C LEU A 114 17.24 12.10 19.88
N PRO A 115 16.99 13.43 19.87
CA PRO A 115 15.94 14.03 19.06
C PRO A 115 16.41 14.21 17.60
N ASP A 116 16.87 13.14 16.95
CA ASP A 116 17.53 13.15 15.64
C ASP A 116 16.64 12.68 14.47
N GLY A 117 15.41 12.25 14.76
CA GLY A 117 14.45 11.74 13.81
C GLY A 117 14.52 10.23 13.54
N TYR A 118 15.49 9.51 14.11
CA TYR A 118 15.69 8.07 13.85
C TYR A 118 15.76 7.21 15.11
N SER A 119 15.97 7.82 16.28
CA SER A 119 15.90 7.14 17.57
C SER A 119 14.57 6.39 17.80
N LEU A 120 14.57 5.51 18.79
CA LEU A 120 13.50 4.52 19.01
C LEU A 120 12.08 5.13 19.06
N PRO A 121 11.83 6.29 19.68
CA PRO A 121 10.50 6.91 19.65
C PRO A 121 9.99 7.26 18.25
N TYR A 122 10.87 7.68 17.32
CA TYR A 122 10.48 7.95 15.92
C TYR A 122 10.12 6.66 15.18
N GLN A 123 10.83 5.57 15.45
CA GLN A 123 10.52 4.26 14.89
C GLN A 123 9.14 3.76 15.34
N TYR A 124 8.81 3.94 16.62
CA TYR A 124 7.45 3.69 17.13
C TYR A 124 6.42 4.66 16.54
N GLY A 125 6.77 5.93 16.34
CA GLY A 125 5.93 6.89 15.63
C GLY A 125 5.52 6.40 14.24
N ALA A 126 6.46 5.88 13.46
CA ALA A 126 6.19 5.29 12.15
C ALA A 126 5.30 4.03 12.24
N ILE A 127 5.50 3.15 13.24
CA ILE A 127 4.62 2.00 13.48
C ILE A 127 3.19 2.45 13.79
N PHE A 128 3.02 3.38 14.74
CA PHE A 128 1.72 3.86 15.16
C PHE A 128 0.99 4.58 14.03
N SER A 129 1.72 5.37 13.24
CA SER A 129 1.21 5.97 12.01
C SER A 129 0.65 4.91 11.05
N ASN A 130 1.44 3.87 10.76
CA ASN A 130 1.01 2.79 9.87
C ASN A 130 -0.28 2.09 10.36
N ILE A 131 -0.31 1.66 11.62
CA ILE A 131 -1.49 1.00 12.21
C ILE A 131 -2.71 1.92 12.21
N PHE A 132 -2.53 3.19 12.58
CA PHE A 132 -3.58 4.20 12.58
C PHE A 132 -4.20 4.36 11.20
N TRP A 133 -3.38 4.57 10.17
CA TRP A 133 -3.88 4.79 8.82
C TRP A 133 -4.54 3.55 8.23
N VAL A 134 -4.04 2.35 8.51
CA VAL A 134 -4.76 1.11 8.13
C VAL A 134 -6.12 1.01 8.81
N ALA A 135 -6.22 1.34 10.10
CA ALA A 135 -7.51 1.36 10.80
C ALA A 135 -8.48 2.40 10.21
N VAL A 136 -7.97 3.59 9.84
CA VAL A 136 -8.73 4.62 9.11
C VAL A 136 -9.20 4.08 7.75
N GLY A 137 -8.34 3.37 7.03
CA GLY A 137 -8.66 2.71 5.77
C GLY A 137 -9.78 1.69 5.91
N LEU A 138 -9.68 0.79 6.89
CA LEU A 138 -10.73 -0.20 7.19
C LEU A 138 -12.03 0.48 7.63
N TYR A 139 -11.96 1.60 8.35
CA TYR A 139 -13.13 2.40 8.71
C TYR A 139 -13.83 2.98 7.48
N TYR A 140 -13.12 3.61 6.56
CA TYR A 140 -13.73 4.13 5.33
C TYR A 140 -14.21 3.02 4.41
N LEU A 141 -13.46 1.92 4.31
CA LEU A 141 -13.88 0.74 3.56
C LEU A 141 -15.19 0.17 4.11
N ARG A 142 -15.30 0.07 5.45
CA ARG A 142 -16.54 -0.30 6.12
C ARG A 142 -17.68 0.63 5.73
N ARG A 143 -17.45 1.95 5.73
CA ARG A 143 -18.48 2.93 5.36
C ARG A 143 -18.91 2.77 3.91
N ALA A 144 -17.97 2.58 2.99
CA ALA A 144 -18.23 2.32 1.57
C ALA A 144 -19.10 1.06 1.40
N LEU A 145 -18.72 -0.05 2.02
CA LEU A 145 -19.45 -1.32 1.89
C LEU A 145 -20.83 -1.29 2.58
N LYS A 146 -20.97 -0.57 3.71
CA LYS A 146 -22.24 -0.48 4.45
C LYS A 146 -23.37 0.21 3.69
N ILE A 147 -23.06 0.91 2.59
CA ILE A 147 -24.06 1.50 1.68
C ILE A 147 -24.81 0.40 0.90
N TYR A 148 -24.13 -0.71 0.58
CA TYR A 148 -24.66 -1.76 -0.29
C TYR A 148 -24.95 -3.08 0.45
N TYR A 149 -24.31 -3.29 1.61
CA TYR A 149 -24.31 -4.58 2.30
C TYR A 149 -24.63 -4.46 3.80
N ASP A 150 -25.18 -5.55 4.36
CA ASP A 150 -25.43 -5.66 5.81
C ASP A 150 -24.11 -5.74 6.61
N ASP A 151 -24.19 -5.59 7.93
CA ASP A 151 -23.00 -5.56 8.79
C ASP A 151 -22.21 -6.87 8.82
N THR A 152 -22.84 -8.01 8.50
CA THR A 152 -22.21 -9.34 8.49
C THR A 152 -21.35 -9.51 7.25
N ILE A 153 -21.88 -9.17 6.06
CA ILE A 153 -21.09 -9.19 4.81
C ILE A 153 -19.92 -8.22 4.89
N VAL A 154 -20.15 -7.02 5.45
CA VAL A 154 -19.08 -6.06 5.68
C VAL A 154 -18.04 -6.62 6.64
N LEU A 155 -18.44 -7.24 7.76
CA LEU A 155 -17.50 -7.87 8.69
C LEU A 155 -16.65 -8.94 8.00
N LEU A 156 -17.27 -9.88 7.26
CA LEU A 156 -16.56 -10.95 6.55
C LEU A 156 -15.58 -10.37 5.53
N THR A 157 -15.98 -9.32 4.81
CA THR A 157 -15.12 -8.63 3.84
C THR A 157 -13.93 -7.97 4.52
N LEU A 158 -14.14 -7.29 5.65
CA LEU A 158 -13.04 -6.66 6.39
C LEU A 158 -12.07 -7.70 6.95
N ILE A 159 -12.56 -8.83 7.48
CA ILE A 159 -11.70 -9.94 7.93
C ILE A 159 -10.89 -10.49 6.77
N ALA A 160 -11.55 -10.79 5.64
CA ALA A 160 -10.90 -11.31 4.44
C ALA A 160 -9.79 -10.38 3.94
N ILE A 161 -10.06 -9.08 3.85
CA ILE A 161 -9.07 -8.11 3.36
C ILE A 161 -7.96 -7.87 4.39
N ALA A 162 -8.30 -7.70 5.67
CA ALA A 162 -7.33 -7.30 6.68
C ALA A 162 -6.43 -8.45 7.17
N LEU A 163 -6.94 -9.69 7.21
CA LEU A 163 -6.23 -10.85 7.79
C LEU A 163 -5.88 -11.94 6.78
N ALA A 164 -6.62 -12.11 5.69
CA ALA A 164 -6.35 -13.15 4.68
C ALA A 164 -5.52 -12.64 3.48
N THR A 165 -4.96 -11.44 3.58
CA THR A 165 -4.09 -10.84 2.56
C THR A 165 -2.76 -10.36 3.16
N ASN A 166 -1.84 -10.01 2.27
CA ASN A 166 -0.59 -9.37 2.63
C ASN A 166 -0.74 -8.01 3.34
N LEU A 167 -1.93 -7.38 3.41
CA LEU A 167 -2.16 -6.18 4.23
C LEU A 167 -1.80 -6.43 5.70
N TYR A 168 -2.10 -7.61 6.26
CA TYR A 168 -1.70 -7.97 7.62
C TYR A 168 -0.19 -7.88 7.82
N HIS A 169 0.58 -8.46 6.90
CA HIS A 169 2.04 -8.43 6.97
C HIS A 169 2.58 -6.99 6.97
N TYR A 170 2.10 -6.14 6.07
CA TYR A 170 2.54 -4.75 5.98
C TYR A 170 1.97 -3.84 7.09
N THR A 171 1.05 -4.34 7.90
CA THR A 171 0.52 -3.62 9.07
C THR A 171 1.21 -4.03 10.36
N ALA A 172 1.45 -5.33 10.56
CA ALA A 172 1.93 -5.90 11.82
C ALA A 172 3.41 -6.27 11.84
N ASN A 173 4.06 -6.41 10.68
CA ASN A 173 5.42 -6.92 10.59
C ASN A 173 6.37 -5.99 9.80
N SER A 174 5.96 -5.55 8.61
CA SER A 174 6.74 -4.66 7.75
C SER A 174 6.09 -3.26 7.68
N HIS A 175 6.34 -2.48 8.73
CA HIS A 175 5.73 -1.17 8.95
C HIS A 175 6.31 -0.07 8.05
N GLY A 176 5.59 1.04 7.89
CA GLY A 176 6.10 2.26 7.25
C GLY A 176 6.26 2.21 5.71
N MET A 177 5.89 1.10 5.09
CA MET A 177 5.83 1.00 3.62
C MET A 177 4.76 1.93 3.05
N SER A 178 4.87 2.36 1.79
CA SER A 178 3.88 3.26 1.16
C SER A 178 2.52 2.63 0.87
N HIS A 179 2.43 1.29 0.88
CA HIS A 179 1.25 0.54 0.48
C HIS A 179 0.06 0.64 1.46
N PRO A 180 0.24 0.45 2.78
CA PRO A 180 -0.86 0.56 3.73
C PRO A 180 -1.48 1.97 3.78
N TYR A 181 -0.65 3.02 3.66
CA TYR A 181 -1.13 4.41 3.52
C TYR A 181 -1.96 4.59 2.24
N SER A 182 -1.50 4.03 1.12
CA SER A 182 -2.23 4.08 -0.15
C SER A 182 -3.56 3.32 -0.08
N PHE A 183 -3.58 2.14 0.55
CA PHE A 183 -4.81 1.40 0.83
C PHE A 183 -5.82 2.26 1.60
N ALA A 184 -5.36 2.96 2.65
CA ALA A 184 -6.21 3.82 3.46
C ALA A 184 -6.83 4.97 2.67
N LEU A 185 -5.99 5.65 1.87
CA LEU A 185 -6.42 6.77 1.04
C LEU A 185 -7.36 6.33 -0.09
N ILE A 186 -7.09 5.19 -0.74
CA ILE A 186 -7.96 4.62 -1.77
C ILE A 186 -9.31 4.23 -1.15
N ALA A 187 -9.34 3.60 0.03
CA ALA A 187 -10.59 3.28 0.73
C ALA A 187 -11.41 4.54 1.06
N ALA A 188 -10.75 5.60 1.54
CA ALA A 188 -11.38 6.90 1.78
C ALA A 188 -11.91 7.52 0.47
N ALA A 189 -11.12 7.48 -0.60
CA ALA A 189 -11.50 8.05 -1.89
C ALA A 189 -12.68 7.28 -2.52
N VAL A 190 -12.73 5.95 -2.43
CA VAL A 190 -13.90 5.15 -2.83
C VAL A 190 -15.15 5.59 -2.06
N TYR A 191 -15.04 5.75 -0.74
CA TYR A 191 -16.15 6.22 0.10
C TYR A 191 -16.63 7.63 -0.31
N TYR A 192 -15.71 8.59 -0.43
CA TYR A 192 -16.05 9.98 -0.78
C TYR A 192 -16.55 10.13 -2.22
N THR A 193 -16.08 9.29 -3.13
CA THR A 193 -16.61 9.20 -4.49
C THR A 193 -18.10 8.89 -4.46
N ASP A 194 -18.48 7.76 -3.84
CA ASP A 194 -19.89 7.37 -3.75
C ASP A 194 -20.73 8.37 -2.93
N ALA A 195 -20.18 8.87 -1.82
CA ALA A 195 -20.86 9.85 -0.97
C ALA A 195 -21.18 11.15 -1.71
N TRP A 196 -20.22 11.67 -2.49
CA TRP A 196 -20.45 12.88 -3.28
C TRP A 196 -21.48 12.65 -4.37
N TYR A 197 -21.43 11.53 -5.11
CA TYR A 197 -22.43 11.28 -6.15
C TYR A 197 -23.85 11.06 -5.61
N ARG A 198 -24.00 10.55 -4.37
CA ARG A 198 -25.31 10.41 -3.73
C ARG A 198 -25.84 11.70 -3.11
N ASN A 199 -24.98 12.45 -2.43
CA ASN A 199 -25.42 13.56 -1.56
C ASN A 199 -25.03 14.94 -2.08
N GLN A 200 -24.10 15.02 -3.04
CA GLN A 200 -23.57 16.24 -3.64
C GLN A 200 -23.04 17.26 -2.62
N ARG A 201 -22.61 16.79 -1.44
CA ARG A 201 -22.11 17.67 -0.37
C ARG A 201 -20.72 18.17 -0.72
N ARG A 202 -20.49 19.47 -0.47
CA ARG A 202 -19.18 20.11 -0.66
C ARG A 202 -18.06 19.36 0.04
N ASN A 203 -18.25 18.95 1.29
CA ASN A 203 -17.19 18.27 2.04
C ASN A 203 -16.78 16.94 1.40
N ASP A 204 -17.71 16.21 0.78
CA ASP A 204 -17.39 14.91 0.17
C ASP A 204 -16.43 15.09 -1.01
N ILE A 205 -16.66 16.08 -1.89
CA ILE A 205 -15.77 16.32 -3.04
C ILE A 205 -14.44 16.97 -2.63
N LEU A 206 -14.42 17.81 -1.59
CA LEU A 206 -13.16 18.39 -1.09
C LEU A 206 -12.28 17.30 -0.47
N MET A 207 -12.86 16.40 0.33
CA MET A 207 -12.14 15.27 0.91
C MET A 207 -11.70 14.28 -0.17
N LEU A 208 -12.46 14.12 -1.26
CA LEU A 208 -12.04 13.34 -2.42
C LEU A 208 -10.80 13.95 -3.09
N GLY A 209 -10.79 15.27 -3.34
CA GLY A 209 -9.64 15.96 -3.93
C GLY A 209 -8.38 15.84 -3.06
N LEU A 210 -8.54 16.00 -1.74
CA LEU A 210 -7.47 15.78 -0.76
C LEU A 210 -6.95 14.33 -0.81
N ALA A 211 -7.84 13.33 -0.75
CA ALA A 211 -7.47 11.93 -0.76
C ALA A 211 -6.75 11.54 -2.06
N VAL A 212 -7.26 11.96 -3.23
CA VAL A 212 -6.63 11.68 -4.52
C VAL A 212 -5.27 12.39 -4.64
N GLY A 213 -5.14 13.62 -4.16
CA GLY A 213 -3.85 14.33 -4.14
C GLY A 213 -2.81 13.58 -3.30
N LEU A 214 -3.22 13.12 -2.10
CA LEU A 214 -2.38 12.31 -1.23
C LEU A 214 -2.02 10.96 -1.86
N ILE A 215 -2.96 10.29 -2.55
CA ILE A 215 -2.67 9.04 -3.28
C ILE A 215 -1.52 9.24 -4.27
N VAL A 216 -1.54 10.33 -5.04
CA VAL A 216 -0.50 10.63 -6.03
C VAL A 216 0.85 10.88 -5.39
N ILE A 217 0.93 11.65 -4.31
CA ILE A 217 2.24 11.96 -3.68
C ILE A 217 2.75 10.83 -2.78
N VAL A 218 1.89 9.93 -2.31
CA VAL A 218 2.32 8.71 -1.60
C VAL A 218 2.90 7.72 -2.59
N ARG A 219 2.22 7.49 -3.72
CA ARG A 219 2.66 6.60 -4.80
C ARG A 219 2.22 7.16 -6.16
N PRO A 220 3.11 7.79 -6.95
CA PRO A 220 2.76 8.39 -8.24
C PRO A 220 2.10 7.41 -9.22
N VAL A 221 2.48 6.13 -9.17
CA VAL A 221 1.85 5.06 -9.98
C VAL A 221 0.35 4.88 -9.70
N ASN A 222 -0.13 5.27 -8.52
CA ASN A 222 -1.54 5.20 -8.14
C ASN A 222 -2.36 6.38 -8.68
N ALA A 223 -1.77 7.31 -9.43
CA ALA A 223 -2.51 8.34 -10.16
C ALA A 223 -3.57 7.74 -11.10
N VAL A 224 -3.38 6.51 -11.56
CA VAL A 224 -4.40 5.71 -12.28
C VAL A 224 -5.73 5.66 -11.53
N PHE A 225 -5.73 5.64 -10.19
CA PHE A 225 -6.94 5.62 -9.39
C PHE A 225 -7.85 6.83 -9.64
N ALA A 226 -7.32 7.98 -10.05
CA ALA A 226 -8.12 9.19 -10.33
C ALA A 226 -9.20 8.96 -11.41
N MET A 227 -9.05 7.93 -12.26
CA MET A 227 -10.10 7.56 -13.22
C MET A 227 -11.37 7.03 -12.54
N VAL A 228 -11.24 6.40 -11.37
CA VAL A 228 -12.36 5.78 -10.62
C VAL A 228 -13.41 6.82 -10.23
N PRO A 229 -13.09 7.94 -9.56
CA PRO A 229 -14.08 8.98 -9.27
C PRO A 229 -14.65 9.65 -10.52
N VAL A 230 -13.87 9.83 -11.58
CA VAL A 230 -14.33 10.49 -12.82
C VAL A 230 -15.34 9.61 -13.55
N LEU A 231 -15.07 8.31 -13.65
CA LEU A 231 -15.88 7.34 -14.39
C LEU A 231 -16.82 6.53 -13.50
N TRP A 232 -17.02 6.95 -12.24
CA TRP A 232 -17.86 6.23 -11.28
C TRP A 232 -19.28 6.04 -11.82
N ARG A 233 -19.71 4.79 -12.02
CA ARG A 233 -21.02 4.43 -12.59
C ARG A 233 -21.35 5.08 -13.95
N VAL A 234 -20.33 5.37 -14.77
CA VAL A 234 -20.51 5.85 -16.14
C VAL A 234 -20.38 4.67 -17.10
N SER A 235 -21.47 4.29 -17.77
CA SER A 235 -21.53 3.10 -18.64
C SER A 235 -22.04 3.37 -20.05
N SER A 236 -22.45 4.60 -20.35
CA SER A 236 -23.05 5.00 -21.62
C SER A 236 -22.74 6.47 -21.94
N LEU A 237 -22.92 6.86 -23.20
CA LEU A 237 -22.83 8.26 -23.62
C LEU A 237 -23.85 9.15 -22.90
N GLU A 238 -25.01 8.60 -22.55
CA GLU A 238 -26.03 9.31 -21.77
C GLU A 238 -25.55 9.59 -20.34
N ASP A 239 -24.99 8.58 -19.66
CA ASP A 239 -24.39 8.76 -18.32
C ASP A 239 -23.29 9.84 -18.35
N LEU A 240 -22.48 9.87 -19.42
CA LEU A 240 -21.43 10.87 -19.60
C LEU A 240 -22.01 12.29 -19.78
N ARG A 241 -23.08 12.45 -20.56
CA ARG A 241 -23.78 13.74 -20.70
C ARG A 241 -24.34 14.23 -19.37
N LEU A 242 -24.94 13.33 -18.58
CA LEU A 242 -25.42 13.65 -17.23
C LEU A 242 -24.28 14.01 -16.28
N ARG A 243 -23.13 13.34 -16.39
CA ARG A 243 -21.91 13.65 -15.63
C ARG A 243 -21.40 15.07 -15.93
N ILE A 244 -21.34 15.45 -17.20
CA ILE A 244 -20.92 16.79 -17.61
C ILE A 244 -21.88 17.84 -17.07
N LYS A 245 -23.20 17.64 -17.18
CA LYS A 245 -24.21 18.54 -16.60
C LYS A 245 -24.05 18.70 -15.09
N LEU A 246 -23.81 17.61 -14.36
CA LEU A 246 -23.55 17.65 -12.92
C LEU A 246 -22.28 18.45 -12.61
N PHE A 247 -21.22 18.29 -13.40
CA PHE A 247 -19.98 19.04 -13.20
C PHE A 247 -20.15 20.53 -13.44
N VAL A 248 -20.90 20.91 -14.48
CA VAL A 248 -21.25 22.31 -14.74
C VAL A 248 -22.09 22.88 -13.59
N ALA A 249 -23.07 22.13 -13.08
CA ALA A 249 -23.90 22.57 -11.95
C ALA A 249 -23.10 22.80 -10.66
N HIS A 250 -22.00 22.06 -10.46
CA HIS A 250 -21.16 22.11 -9.25
C HIS A 250 -19.75 22.66 -9.50
N TYR A 251 -19.55 23.44 -10.56
CA TYR A 251 -18.21 23.81 -11.04
C TYR A 251 -17.36 24.51 -9.97
N LYS A 252 -17.94 25.39 -9.14
CA LYS A 252 -17.20 26.09 -8.07
C LYS A 252 -16.59 25.12 -7.06
N THR A 253 -17.37 24.12 -6.66
CA THR A 253 -16.95 23.10 -5.69
C THR A 253 -15.93 22.13 -6.29
N ILE A 254 -16.09 21.81 -7.58
CA ILE A 254 -15.13 21.01 -8.34
C ILE A 254 -13.81 21.75 -8.52
N LEU A 255 -13.82 23.04 -8.87
CA LEU A 255 -12.62 23.86 -8.98
C LEU A 255 -11.90 23.96 -7.64
N LEU A 256 -12.63 24.12 -6.53
CA LEU A 256 -12.02 24.12 -5.20
C LEU A 256 -11.42 22.74 -4.85
N SER A 257 -12.10 21.64 -5.19
CA SER A 257 -11.55 20.29 -5.00
C SER A 257 -10.29 20.07 -5.85
N LEU A 258 -10.30 20.53 -7.10
CA LEU A 258 -9.16 20.49 -8.01
C LEU A 258 -7.99 21.33 -7.47
N PHE A 259 -8.27 22.51 -6.92
CA PHE A 259 -7.27 23.33 -6.25
C PHE A 259 -6.62 22.60 -5.07
N ILE A 260 -7.42 21.96 -4.21
CA ILE A 260 -6.89 21.15 -3.09
C ILE A 260 -6.03 20.00 -3.63
N PHE A 261 -6.53 19.24 -4.61
CA PHE A 261 -5.78 18.17 -5.26
C PHE A 261 -4.42 18.67 -5.77
N LEU A 262 -4.42 19.76 -6.54
CA LEU A 262 -3.21 20.35 -7.10
C LEU A 262 -2.27 20.85 -6.00
N ALA A 263 -2.78 21.53 -4.98
CA ALA A 263 -1.98 22.03 -3.86
C ALA A 263 -1.20 20.89 -3.16
N ILE A 264 -1.83 19.73 -2.98
CA ILE A 264 -1.16 18.54 -2.43
C ILE A 264 -0.12 17.99 -3.40
N VAL A 265 -0.45 17.85 -4.69
CA VAL A 265 0.50 17.38 -5.72
C VAL A 265 1.71 18.31 -5.83
N PHE A 266 1.50 19.61 -5.68
CA PHE A 266 2.56 20.62 -5.71
C PHE A 266 3.59 20.46 -4.58
N ILE A 267 3.28 19.75 -3.49
CA ILE A 267 4.28 19.42 -2.46
C ILE A 267 5.40 18.56 -3.08
N GLN A 268 5.03 17.53 -3.86
CA GLN A 268 6.00 16.67 -4.55
C GLN A 268 6.70 17.40 -5.71
N LEU A 269 5.94 18.13 -6.53
CA LEU A 269 6.50 18.85 -7.68
C LEU A 269 7.46 19.96 -7.24
N GLY A 270 7.12 20.66 -6.15
CA GLY A 270 7.96 21.68 -5.53
C GLY A 270 9.28 21.10 -5.01
N TYR A 271 9.23 19.93 -4.36
CA TYR A 271 10.44 19.20 -3.95
C TYR A 271 11.34 18.87 -5.16
N TRP A 272 10.77 18.31 -6.23
CA TRP A 272 11.53 18.04 -7.45
C TRP A 272 12.11 19.31 -8.06
N LYS A 273 11.34 20.39 -8.12
CA LYS A 273 11.82 21.68 -8.63
C LYS A 273 12.99 22.22 -7.81
N TYR A 274 12.90 22.13 -6.49
CA TYR A 274 13.94 22.58 -5.56
C TYR A 274 15.24 21.77 -5.71
N VAL A 275 15.14 20.44 -5.72
CA VAL A 275 16.32 19.56 -5.70
C VAL A 275 16.90 19.32 -7.09
N THR A 276 16.07 19.18 -8.12
CA THR A 276 16.53 18.81 -9.47
C THR A 276 16.53 19.97 -10.46
N GLY A 277 15.88 21.09 -10.11
CA GLY A 277 15.61 22.18 -11.05
C GLY A 277 14.41 21.95 -11.97
N HIS A 278 13.79 20.76 -11.94
CA HIS A 278 12.71 20.34 -12.84
C HIS A 278 11.42 20.06 -12.09
N TRP A 279 10.27 20.49 -12.63
CA TRP A 279 8.97 20.26 -11.99
C TRP A 279 8.49 18.80 -12.05
N ILE A 280 8.87 18.07 -13.10
CA ILE A 280 8.58 16.65 -13.28
C ILE A 280 9.92 15.94 -13.47
N TYR A 281 10.20 14.95 -12.62
CA TYR A 281 11.47 14.25 -12.64
C TYR A 281 11.28 12.75 -12.37
N ASN A 282 11.92 11.89 -13.18
CA ASN A 282 11.90 10.46 -12.95
C ASN A 282 12.97 10.07 -11.91
N SER A 283 12.60 10.04 -10.63
CA SER A 283 13.49 9.64 -9.55
C SER A 283 13.92 8.16 -9.62
N TYR A 284 13.21 7.34 -10.39
CA TYR A 284 13.47 5.93 -10.64
C TYR A 284 14.22 5.70 -11.97
N ASN A 285 15.02 6.66 -12.46
CA ASN A 285 15.66 6.63 -13.80
C ASN A 285 16.46 5.35 -14.14
N ARG A 286 16.97 4.61 -13.13
CA ARG A 286 17.71 3.35 -13.32
C ARG A 286 16.82 2.10 -13.27
N GLU A 287 15.51 2.29 -13.21
CA GLU A 287 14.49 1.29 -12.88
C GLU A 287 13.30 1.40 -13.85
N PRO A 288 13.52 1.14 -15.16
CA PRO A 288 12.56 1.45 -16.21
C PRO A 288 11.31 0.56 -16.15
N PHE A 289 10.29 0.96 -16.90
CA PHE A 289 9.17 0.07 -17.25
C PHE A 289 9.47 -0.61 -18.59
N VAL A 290 9.26 -1.92 -18.64
CA VAL A 290 9.35 -2.79 -19.82
C VAL A 290 7.93 -3.14 -20.26
N TRP A 291 7.29 -2.21 -20.97
CA TRP A 291 5.88 -2.28 -21.36
C TRP A 291 5.55 -3.43 -22.34
N SER A 292 6.55 -3.87 -23.13
CA SER A 292 6.40 -4.91 -24.15
C SER A 292 6.41 -6.33 -23.60
N GLU A 293 6.93 -6.55 -22.38
CA GLU A 293 7.06 -7.87 -21.78
C GLU A 293 6.58 -7.89 -20.31
N PRO A 294 5.29 -7.58 -20.05
CA PRO A 294 4.76 -7.52 -18.69
C PRO A 294 4.66 -8.92 -18.09
N ARG A 295 5.14 -9.09 -16.86
CA ARG A 295 5.24 -10.39 -16.17
C ARG A 295 3.97 -10.76 -15.40
N ILE A 296 2.80 -10.52 -15.99
CA ILE A 296 1.49 -10.61 -15.30
C ILE A 296 1.25 -11.99 -14.69
N LEU A 297 1.40 -13.07 -15.47
CA LEU A 297 1.14 -14.42 -14.96
C LEU A 297 2.10 -14.80 -13.82
N HIS A 298 3.36 -14.40 -13.91
CA HIS A 298 4.33 -14.62 -12.83
C HIS A 298 4.00 -13.78 -11.60
N GLY A 299 3.53 -12.55 -11.78
CA GLY A 299 3.11 -11.63 -10.74
C GLY A 299 1.82 -12.05 -10.02
N LEU A 300 0.90 -12.74 -10.70
CA LEU A 300 -0.35 -13.22 -10.12
C LEU A 300 -0.24 -14.63 -9.54
N PHE A 301 0.40 -15.57 -10.25
CA PHE A 301 0.41 -17.00 -9.92
C PHE A 301 1.80 -17.58 -9.63
N GLY A 302 2.87 -16.82 -9.85
CA GLY A 302 4.23 -17.30 -9.67
C GLY A 302 4.60 -17.48 -8.20
N PHE A 303 5.35 -18.53 -7.87
CA PHE A 303 5.79 -18.79 -6.50
C PHE A 303 6.86 -17.82 -5.98
N ARG A 304 7.36 -16.91 -6.81
CA ARG A 304 8.30 -15.87 -6.36
C ARG A 304 7.58 -14.82 -5.52
N LYS A 305 6.48 -14.28 -6.06
CA LYS A 305 5.71 -13.14 -5.50
C LYS A 305 4.22 -13.12 -5.84
N GLY A 306 3.71 -14.21 -6.38
CA GLY A 306 2.36 -14.33 -6.94
C GLY A 306 1.30 -13.83 -5.95
N TRP A 307 0.54 -12.81 -6.34
CA TRP A 307 -0.47 -12.23 -5.47
C TRP A 307 -1.48 -13.29 -4.99
N PHE A 308 -1.91 -14.18 -5.88
CA PHE A 308 -2.87 -15.25 -5.55
C PHE A 308 -2.25 -16.45 -4.84
N VAL A 309 -0.92 -16.59 -4.86
CA VAL A 309 -0.20 -17.63 -4.10
C VAL A 309 -0.16 -17.25 -2.62
N TYR A 310 0.22 -16.00 -2.33
CA TYR A 310 0.41 -15.51 -0.97
C TYR A 310 -0.84 -14.80 -0.38
N SER A 311 -1.86 -14.57 -1.21
CA SER A 311 -3.16 -14.06 -0.78
C SER A 311 -4.28 -14.71 -1.63
N PRO A 312 -4.56 -16.02 -1.46
CA PRO A 312 -5.58 -16.72 -2.26
C PRO A 312 -6.97 -16.09 -2.19
N ILE A 313 -7.30 -15.39 -1.09
CA ILE A 313 -8.56 -14.66 -0.95
C ILE A 313 -8.70 -13.54 -2.00
N ALA A 314 -7.59 -12.96 -2.47
CA ALA A 314 -7.60 -11.95 -3.52
C ALA A 314 -8.04 -12.54 -4.86
N PHE A 315 -7.73 -13.81 -5.15
CA PHE A 315 -8.24 -14.49 -6.34
C PHE A 315 -9.77 -14.61 -6.29
N ILE A 316 -10.30 -15.02 -5.13
CA ILE A 316 -11.75 -15.08 -4.91
C ILE A 316 -12.40 -13.69 -5.03
N ALA A 317 -11.75 -12.66 -4.48
CA ALA A 317 -12.21 -11.28 -4.60
C ALA A 317 -12.28 -10.82 -6.07
N VAL A 318 -11.27 -11.16 -6.88
CA VAL A 318 -11.27 -10.85 -8.32
C VAL A 318 -12.36 -11.63 -9.06
N LEU A 319 -12.56 -12.92 -8.77
CA LEU A 319 -13.69 -13.67 -9.34
C LEU A 319 -15.05 -13.09 -8.94
N GLY A 320 -15.12 -12.44 -7.77
CA GLY A 320 -16.28 -11.71 -7.30
C GLY A 320 -16.73 -10.57 -8.22
N PHE A 321 -15.94 -10.14 -9.20
CA PHE A 321 -16.40 -9.20 -10.23
C PHE A 321 -17.56 -9.76 -11.06
N ILE A 322 -17.68 -11.09 -11.19
CA ILE A 322 -18.84 -11.74 -11.83
C ILE A 322 -20.12 -11.48 -11.01
N ASN A 323 -20.01 -11.53 -9.67
CA ASN A 323 -21.11 -11.22 -8.76
C ASN A 323 -21.43 -9.73 -8.78
N LEU A 324 -20.39 -8.88 -8.72
CA LEU A 324 -20.56 -7.43 -8.77
C LEU A 324 -21.19 -6.97 -10.08
N TRP A 325 -20.81 -7.57 -11.23
CA TRP A 325 -21.42 -7.27 -12.53
C TRP A 325 -22.93 -7.53 -12.52
N ARG A 326 -23.37 -8.62 -11.88
CA ARG A 326 -24.80 -8.94 -11.75
C ARG A 326 -25.54 -7.98 -10.83
N GLN A 327 -24.87 -7.41 -9.83
CA GLN A 327 -25.45 -6.48 -8.86
C GLN A 327 -25.42 -5.01 -9.34
N ASP A 328 -24.34 -4.58 -10.00
CA ASP A 328 -24.10 -3.20 -10.45
C ASP A 328 -23.25 -3.17 -11.74
N LYS A 329 -23.94 -3.25 -12.89
CA LYS A 329 -23.33 -3.18 -14.23
C LYS A 329 -22.71 -1.82 -14.56
N LYS A 330 -23.10 -0.75 -13.85
CA LYS A 330 -22.56 0.59 -14.10
C LYS A 330 -21.24 0.79 -13.36
N LEU A 331 -21.11 0.28 -12.14
CA LEU A 331 -19.89 0.41 -11.34
C LEU A 331 -18.79 -0.55 -11.77
N THR A 332 -19.14 -1.77 -12.15
CA THR A 332 -18.16 -2.83 -12.40
C THR A 332 -17.10 -2.49 -13.47
N PRO A 333 -17.44 -1.90 -14.64
CA PRO A 333 -16.47 -1.59 -15.68
C PRO A 333 -15.29 -0.76 -15.18
N VAL A 334 -15.54 0.36 -14.48
CA VAL A 334 -14.46 1.25 -14.03
C VAL A 334 -13.53 0.57 -13.01
N LEU A 335 -14.07 -0.29 -12.13
CA LEU A 335 -13.24 -1.01 -11.16
C LEU A 335 -12.40 -2.10 -11.81
N VAL A 336 -12.95 -2.81 -12.81
CA VAL A 336 -12.20 -3.79 -13.62
C VAL A 336 -11.11 -3.09 -14.42
N THR A 337 -11.42 -1.97 -15.08
CA THR A 337 -10.45 -1.16 -15.84
C THR A 337 -9.33 -0.66 -14.94
N TYR A 338 -9.66 -0.10 -13.77
CA TYR A 338 -8.67 0.31 -12.78
C TYR A 338 -7.74 -0.83 -12.38
N LEU A 339 -8.30 -1.99 -12.03
CA LEU A 339 -7.50 -3.14 -11.60
C LEU A 339 -6.62 -3.67 -12.74
N ALA A 340 -7.16 -3.76 -13.96
CA ALA A 340 -6.43 -4.24 -15.13
C ALA A 340 -5.24 -3.33 -15.46
N ILE A 341 -5.45 -2.00 -15.47
CA ILE A 341 -4.36 -1.03 -15.70
C ILE A 341 -3.34 -1.12 -14.55
N THR A 342 -3.78 -1.22 -13.31
CA THR A 342 -2.88 -1.32 -12.16
C THR A 342 -2.01 -2.58 -12.23
N ILE A 343 -2.59 -3.74 -12.58
CA ILE A 343 -1.87 -5.00 -12.79
C ILE A 343 -0.86 -4.85 -13.94
N TYR A 344 -1.29 -4.27 -15.07
CA TYR A 344 -0.42 -4.06 -16.22
C TYR A 344 0.78 -3.18 -15.89
N VAL A 345 0.54 -2.00 -15.30
CA VAL A 345 1.59 -1.06 -14.88
C VAL A 345 2.53 -1.71 -13.87
N THR A 346 1.97 -2.37 -12.86
CA THR A 346 2.75 -3.04 -11.81
C THR A 346 3.70 -4.09 -12.38
N PHE A 347 3.20 -4.98 -13.23
CA PHE A 347 4.01 -6.08 -13.77
C PHE A 347 4.79 -5.70 -15.04
N SER A 348 4.66 -4.47 -15.52
CA SER A 348 5.54 -3.89 -16.53
C SER A 348 6.82 -3.30 -15.92
N TRP A 349 6.90 -3.10 -14.61
CA TRP A 349 8.12 -2.58 -13.99
C TRP A 349 9.29 -3.58 -14.13
N TRP A 350 10.52 -3.10 -14.35
CA TRP A 350 11.71 -3.97 -14.57
C TRP A 350 11.85 -5.04 -13.49
N CYS A 351 11.60 -4.65 -12.24
CA CYS A 351 11.58 -5.50 -11.05
C CYS A 351 10.12 -5.86 -10.71
N TRP A 352 9.46 -6.62 -11.58
CA TRP A 352 8.06 -7.04 -11.41
C TRP A 352 7.79 -7.83 -10.11
N TRP A 353 8.83 -8.35 -9.46
CA TRP A 353 8.77 -9.02 -8.15
C TRP A 353 8.97 -8.06 -6.95
N TYR A 354 9.24 -6.78 -7.21
CA TYR A 354 9.30 -5.71 -6.21
C TYR A 354 10.27 -5.94 -5.04
N GLY A 355 11.38 -6.64 -5.28
CA GLY A 355 12.42 -6.88 -4.27
C GLY A 355 11.90 -7.57 -3.00
N GLY A 356 12.53 -7.29 -1.86
CA GLY A 356 12.22 -7.84 -0.55
C GLY A 356 10.79 -7.54 -0.09
N GLY A 357 10.03 -8.58 0.28
CA GLY A 357 8.70 -8.42 0.89
C GLY A 357 7.82 -9.67 0.79
N PHE A 358 6.67 -9.64 1.47
CA PHE A 358 5.66 -10.69 1.43
C PHE A 358 4.64 -10.50 0.29
N GLY A 359 4.49 -11.52 -0.55
CA GLY A 359 3.57 -11.51 -1.68
C GLY A 359 3.79 -10.34 -2.66
N CYS A 360 2.73 -9.97 -3.38
CA CYS A 360 2.76 -8.83 -4.30
C CYS A 360 2.38 -7.54 -3.55
N ARG A 361 3.36 -6.92 -2.89
CA ARG A 361 3.19 -5.67 -2.13
C ARG A 361 2.53 -4.50 -2.88
N PRO A 362 2.84 -4.19 -4.16
CA PRO A 362 2.20 -3.08 -4.89
C PRO A 362 0.69 -3.24 -5.09
N LEU A 363 0.12 -4.43 -4.95
CA LEU A 363 -1.32 -4.65 -5.10
C LEU A 363 -2.10 -4.55 -3.77
N VAL A 364 -1.43 -4.32 -2.65
CA VAL A 364 -2.07 -4.03 -1.35
C VAL A 364 -2.99 -2.81 -1.47
N ASP A 365 -2.54 -1.80 -2.21
CA ASP A 365 -3.26 -0.55 -2.49
C ASP A 365 -4.65 -0.84 -3.08
N SER A 366 -4.72 -1.81 -3.99
CA SER A 366 -5.93 -2.20 -4.71
C SER A 366 -6.89 -3.07 -3.89
N LEU A 367 -6.49 -3.51 -2.69
CA LEU A 367 -7.36 -4.28 -1.80
C LEU A 367 -8.64 -3.52 -1.41
N ALA A 368 -8.55 -2.19 -1.31
CA ALA A 368 -9.72 -1.34 -1.06
C ALA A 368 -10.76 -1.40 -2.20
N VAL A 369 -10.31 -1.57 -3.44
CA VAL A 369 -11.19 -1.70 -4.62
C VAL A 369 -11.72 -3.12 -4.77
N VAL A 370 -10.87 -4.15 -4.61
CA VAL A 370 -11.30 -5.56 -4.75
C VAL A 370 -12.15 -6.05 -3.57
N ALA A 371 -12.24 -5.27 -2.48
CA ALA A 371 -13.18 -5.52 -1.41
C ALA A 371 -14.66 -5.44 -1.86
N LEU A 372 -15.00 -4.56 -2.82
CA LEU A 372 -16.38 -4.47 -3.34
C LEU A 372 -16.83 -5.76 -4.05
N PRO A 373 -16.08 -6.31 -5.02
CA PRO A 373 -16.45 -7.58 -5.65
C PRO A 373 -16.39 -8.77 -4.68
N PHE A 374 -15.48 -8.78 -3.69
CA PHE A 374 -15.54 -9.79 -2.63
C PHE A 374 -16.84 -9.70 -1.81
N ALA A 375 -17.27 -8.50 -1.43
CA ALA A 375 -18.52 -8.31 -0.70
C ALA A 375 -19.74 -8.74 -1.53
N ALA A 376 -19.73 -8.49 -2.85
CA ALA A 376 -20.75 -8.97 -3.77
C ALA A 376 -20.80 -10.51 -3.81
N PHE A 377 -19.64 -11.17 -3.90
CA PHE A 377 -19.53 -12.62 -3.82
C PHE A 377 -20.04 -13.16 -2.48
N ALA A 378 -19.59 -12.60 -1.36
CA ALA A 378 -20.01 -13.00 -0.03
C ALA A 378 -21.53 -12.85 0.15
N LYS A 379 -22.12 -11.76 -0.34
CA LYS A 379 -23.58 -11.55 -0.33
C LYS A 379 -24.32 -12.67 -1.06
N ASP A 380 -23.91 -13.01 -2.28
CA ASP A 380 -24.56 -14.05 -3.08
C ASP A 380 -24.49 -15.42 -2.37
N VAL A 381 -23.33 -15.76 -1.81
CA VAL A 381 -23.13 -17.01 -1.07
C VAL A 381 -23.97 -17.05 0.20
N MET A 382 -24.03 -15.94 0.94
CA MET A 382 -24.80 -15.79 2.19
C MET A 382 -26.31 -15.65 1.96
N SER A 383 -26.75 -15.43 0.73
CA SER A 383 -28.17 -15.40 0.36
C SER A 383 -28.69 -16.79 -0.03
N ASN A 384 -27.82 -17.81 -0.05
CA ASN A 384 -28.21 -19.17 -0.38
C ASN A 384 -29.05 -19.79 0.76
N ARG A 385 -30.08 -20.58 0.42
CA ARG A 385 -30.94 -21.23 1.42
C ARG A 385 -30.19 -22.29 2.24
N LYS A 386 -29.16 -22.93 1.67
CA LYS A 386 -28.43 -24.01 2.35
C LYS A 386 -27.33 -23.44 3.24
N LYS A 387 -27.47 -23.60 4.56
CA LYS A 387 -26.50 -23.13 5.57
C LYS A 387 -25.07 -23.64 5.34
N ILE A 388 -24.88 -24.75 4.65
CA ILE A 388 -23.55 -25.29 4.31
C ILE A 388 -22.68 -24.30 3.53
N PHE A 389 -23.27 -23.47 2.67
CA PHE A 389 -22.53 -22.44 1.94
C PHE A 389 -22.06 -21.30 2.85
N HIS A 390 -22.85 -20.97 3.87
CA HIS A 390 -22.47 -19.94 4.85
C HIS A 390 -21.30 -20.43 5.69
N ILE A 391 -21.41 -21.67 6.20
CA ILE A 391 -20.35 -22.32 6.96
C ILE A 391 -19.08 -22.44 6.10
N GLY A 392 -19.23 -22.85 4.84
CA GLY A 392 -18.12 -22.95 3.89
C GLY A 392 -17.41 -21.61 3.66
N LEU A 393 -18.15 -20.52 3.47
CA LEU A 393 -17.57 -19.19 3.32
C LEU A 393 -16.83 -18.72 4.59
N VAL A 394 -17.44 -18.89 5.76
CA VAL A 394 -16.82 -18.50 7.03
C VAL A 394 -15.56 -19.32 7.27
N ALA A 395 -15.61 -20.64 7.08
CA ALA A 395 -14.47 -21.53 7.20
C ALA A 395 -13.34 -21.14 6.23
N LEU A 396 -13.68 -20.84 4.97
CA LEU A 396 -12.72 -20.38 3.96
C LEU A 396 -12.00 -19.10 4.39
N VAL A 397 -12.75 -18.08 4.85
CA VAL A 397 -12.18 -16.82 5.33
C VAL A 397 -11.28 -17.05 6.55
N VAL A 398 -11.70 -17.88 7.50
CA VAL A 398 -10.90 -18.20 8.71
C VAL A 398 -9.62 -18.94 8.35
N ILE A 399 -9.70 -19.99 7.53
CA ILE A 399 -8.54 -20.80 7.12
C ILE A 399 -7.54 -19.94 6.34
N LEU A 400 -8.00 -19.12 5.39
CA LEU A 400 -7.11 -18.27 4.61
C LEU A 400 -6.53 -17.11 5.43
N SER A 401 -7.26 -16.62 6.44
CA SER A 401 -6.71 -15.67 7.42
C SER A 401 -5.58 -16.31 8.22
N GLY A 402 -5.81 -17.52 8.75
CA GLY A 402 -4.79 -18.29 9.46
C GLY A 402 -3.56 -18.55 8.59
N LEU A 403 -3.76 -18.96 7.33
CA LEU A 403 -2.67 -19.17 6.37
C LEU A 403 -1.87 -17.90 6.12
N SER A 404 -2.51 -16.76 5.85
CA SER A 404 -1.82 -15.51 5.55
C SER A 404 -1.04 -14.98 6.76
N MET A 405 -1.62 -15.05 7.96
CA MET A 405 -0.92 -14.71 9.20
C MET A 405 0.26 -15.64 9.47
N PHE A 406 0.09 -16.95 9.25
CA PHE A 406 1.15 -17.93 9.40
C PHE A 406 2.30 -17.71 8.39
N GLN A 407 1.98 -17.45 7.13
CA GLN A 407 2.99 -17.13 6.12
C GLN A 407 3.68 -15.77 6.37
N SER A 408 2.98 -14.82 7.00
CA SER A 408 3.61 -13.59 7.48
C SER A 408 4.65 -13.90 8.56
N TYR A 409 4.32 -14.77 9.51
CA TYR A 409 5.27 -15.29 10.50
C TYR A 409 6.47 -16.01 9.83
N GLN A 410 6.22 -16.83 8.82
CA GLN A 410 7.28 -17.54 8.08
C GLN A 410 8.21 -16.56 7.36
N THR A 411 7.66 -15.49 6.78
CA THR A 411 8.44 -14.45 6.09
C THR A 411 9.32 -13.70 7.09
N GLU A 412 8.78 -13.35 8.26
CA GLU A 412 9.54 -12.67 9.32
C GLU A 412 10.71 -13.50 9.88
N ARG A 413 10.68 -14.82 9.71
CA ARG A 413 11.77 -15.73 10.10
C ARG A 413 12.62 -16.19 8.91
N ASN A 414 12.44 -15.59 7.74
CA ASN A 414 13.09 -15.98 6.49
C ASN A 414 12.86 -17.46 6.08
N ILE A 415 11.81 -18.10 6.61
CA ILE A 415 11.37 -19.45 6.19
C ILE A 415 10.77 -19.36 4.78
N ILE A 416 9.93 -18.35 4.55
CA ILE A 416 9.63 -17.88 3.20
C ILE A 416 10.68 -16.83 2.89
N HIS A 417 11.53 -17.11 1.91
CA HIS A 417 12.57 -16.17 1.52
C HIS A 417 11.94 -14.92 0.92
N SER A 418 12.49 -13.77 1.29
CA SER A 418 12.00 -12.45 0.89
C SER A 418 12.06 -12.13 -0.61
N GLU A 419 12.71 -12.93 -1.46
CA GLU A 419 12.97 -12.58 -2.87
C GLU A 419 13.11 -13.80 -3.80
N ASN A 420 13.76 -14.86 -3.35
CA ASN A 420 14.29 -15.92 -4.22
C ASN A 420 13.44 -17.19 -4.24
N MET A 421 12.16 -17.05 -3.90
CA MET A 421 11.24 -18.18 -3.81
C MET A 421 11.05 -18.89 -5.16
N THR A 422 11.03 -20.21 -5.12
CA THR A 422 10.64 -21.08 -6.23
C THR A 422 9.47 -21.98 -5.80
N ARG A 423 8.81 -22.61 -6.78
CA ARG A 423 7.77 -23.61 -6.49
C ARG A 423 8.29 -24.76 -5.63
N LYS A 424 9.49 -25.27 -5.92
CA LYS A 424 10.09 -26.38 -5.18
C LYS A 424 10.36 -25.99 -3.72
N TYR A 425 10.96 -24.82 -3.52
CA TYR A 425 11.25 -24.31 -2.17
C TYR A 425 9.96 -24.05 -1.38
N TYR A 426 8.96 -23.39 -1.99
CA TYR A 426 7.68 -23.10 -1.35
C TYR A 426 7.04 -24.34 -0.72
N TRP A 427 6.96 -25.46 -1.46
CA TRP A 427 6.35 -26.68 -0.94
C TRP A 427 7.21 -27.41 0.11
N LYS A 428 8.53 -27.20 0.12
CA LYS A 428 9.39 -27.73 1.19
C LYS A 428 9.20 -27.00 2.51
N VAL A 429 8.97 -25.68 2.45
CA VAL A 429 8.79 -24.83 3.63
C VAL A 429 7.32 -24.60 4.01
N PHE A 430 6.37 -25.08 3.21
CA PHE A 430 4.94 -24.94 3.50
C PHE A 430 4.60 -25.63 4.82
N GLY A 431 3.98 -24.91 5.76
CA GLY A 431 3.64 -25.43 7.08
C GLY A 431 4.80 -25.55 8.08
N GLN A 432 6.03 -25.17 7.69
CA GLN A 432 7.21 -25.27 8.57
C GLN A 432 7.28 -24.10 9.55
N TRP A 433 7.61 -24.38 10.81
CA TRP A 433 7.68 -23.40 11.90
C TRP A 433 9.08 -22.82 12.13
N GLU A 434 10.11 -23.53 11.66
CA GLU A 434 11.51 -23.21 11.84
C GLU A 434 12.24 -23.16 10.50
N PHE A 435 13.26 -22.31 10.43
CA PHE A 435 14.13 -22.22 9.26
C PHE A 435 15.05 -23.43 9.19
N SER A 436 15.10 -24.09 8.03
CA SER A 436 16.04 -25.16 7.75
C SER A 436 16.90 -24.80 6.53
N GLY A 437 18.21 -24.62 6.75
CA GLY A 437 19.17 -24.34 5.68
C GLY A 437 19.28 -25.46 4.64
N LYS A 438 18.80 -26.67 4.96
CA LYS A 438 18.80 -27.85 4.08
C LYS A 438 18.10 -27.61 2.74
N TYR A 439 17.14 -26.69 2.70
CA TYR A 439 16.37 -26.40 1.49
C TYR A 439 16.93 -25.24 0.66
N GLY A 440 18.00 -24.59 1.09
CA GLY A 440 18.57 -23.40 0.42
C GLY A 440 18.85 -23.60 -1.07
N ASN A 441 19.27 -24.81 -1.47
CA ASN A 441 19.56 -25.15 -2.87
C ASN A 441 18.34 -25.14 -3.80
N TYR A 442 17.11 -25.06 -3.26
CA TYR A 442 15.89 -24.94 -4.07
C TYR A 442 15.49 -23.49 -4.33
N LEU A 443 16.17 -22.49 -3.76
CA LEU A 443 15.95 -21.08 -4.07
C LEU A 443 16.46 -20.74 -5.47
N LEU A 444 16.01 -19.61 -6.00
CA LEU A 444 16.56 -19.07 -7.25
C LEU A 444 18.05 -18.78 -7.08
N ASP A 445 18.83 -19.21 -8.06
CA ASP A 445 20.27 -18.96 -8.10
C ASP A 445 20.56 -17.46 -8.29
N LYS A 446 21.60 -16.98 -7.61
CA LYS A 446 22.07 -15.59 -7.68
C LYS A 446 22.51 -15.21 -9.10
N GLN A 447 23.07 -16.15 -9.87
CA GLN A 447 23.47 -15.87 -11.25
C GLN A 447 22.26 -15.58 -12.13
N TYR A 448 21.22 -16.41 -12.07
CA TYR A 448 19.96 -16.18 -12.79
C TYR A 448 19.34 -14.81 -12.48
N LEU A 449 19.37 -14.39 -11.21
CA LEU A 449 18.87 -13.08 -10.80
C LEU A 449 19.65 -11.94 -11.45
N LYS A 450 20.99 -12.04 -11.44
CA LYS A 450 21.85 -11.04 -12.06
C LYS A 450 21.59 -10.93 -13.56
N GLU A 451 21.47 -12.06 -14.25
CA GLU A 451 21.17 -12.12 -15.68
C GLU A 451 19.79 -11.51 -16.00
N GLU A 452 18.76 -11.83 -15.20
CA GLU A 452 17.42 -11.26 -15.40
C GLU A 452 17.40 -9.75 -15.16
N HIS A 453 18.12 -9.27 -14.13
CA HIS A 453 18.26 -7.84 -13.84
C HIS A 453 18.93 -7.09 -15.00
N GLU A 454 20.05 -7.61 -15.51
CA GLU A 454 20.80 -7.01 -16.61
C GLU A 454 19.97 -7.01 -17.90
N ARG A 455 19.32 -8.14 -18.22
CA ARG A 455 18.46 -8.26 -19.41
C ARG A 455 17.34 -7.23 -19.41
N ARG A 456 16.63 -7.10 -18.29
CA ARG A 456 15.49 -6.17 -18.15
C ARG A 456 15.94 -4.70 -18.19
N LYS A 457 17.10 -4.38 -17.63
CA LYS A 457 17.65 -3.01 -17.69
C LYS A 457 18.10 -2.59 -19.08
N ARG A 458 18.52 -3.54 -19.93
CA ARG A 458 18.97 -3.29 -21.31
C ARG A 458 17.83 -3.05 -22.30
N GLN A 459 16.59 -3.42 -21.98
CA GLN A 459 15.41 -3.25 -22.84
C GLN A 459 14.83 -1.81 -22.81
N LYS A 460 15.65 -0.82 -22.44
CA LYS A 460 15.32 0.61 -22.51
C LYS A 460 15.37 1.08 -23.96
#